data_AF-A0A327YKZ9-F1
#
_entry.id   AF-A0A327YKZ9-F1
#
_cell.length_a   1.000
_cell.length_b   1.000
_cell.length_c   1.000
_cell.angle_alpha   90.00
_cell.angle_beta   90.00
_cell.angle_gamma   90.00
#
_symmetry.space_group_name_H-M   'P 1'
#
loop_
_entity.id
_entity.type
_entity.pdbx_description
1 polymer ?
#
loop_
_entity_poly.entity_id
_entity_poly.type
_entity_poly.pdbx_seq_one_letter_code
_entity_poly.pdbx_strand_id
1 'polypeptide(L)'
;MEQSWALKVERFGKIKSGEIEIAPFILFVGDNNSGKSYIMSLLWGVLSEARKLFPKEPPSVQTYQEIDRFLGRSIGNKCFIGNEEAQLFVRWFNDILRNKKSEFIKTIFRRKIPIGSLSIERYHRTKPLEVIFEKRESLDGTRFSSGKGYIRIPYTDRSKEQATERYRMAQYITWNLLMDELTSPLYPPGKQGGIQTRAIGEALYLPASRTGFMLSYKALMQEMMERLISGEREEHAIEFTLPVYRFLQALLRLDENRKSKYEDIGRFIEENIMHGTMKQEKGTLPSFCR
;
A
#
# COMPACT_ATOMS: atom_id res chain seq x y z
N MET A 1 -13.64 -7.25 5.33
CA MET A 1 -13.55 -5.80 5.22
C MET A 1 -14.83 -5.17 5.69
N GLU A 2 -14.75 -4.17 6.56
CA GLU A 2 -15.91 -3.41 7.04
C GLU A 2 -16.13 -2.12 6.28
N GLN A 3 -15.11 -1.64 5.58
CA GLN A 3 -15.10 -0.41 4.79
C GLN A 3 -15.23 -0.67 3.29
N SER A 4 -15.87 0.26 2.58
CA SER A 4 -15.91 0.37 1.12
C SER A 4 -15.63 1.82 0.72
N TRP A 5 -15.01 1.99 -0.45
CA TRP A 5 -14.77 3.30 -1.06
C TRP A 5 -14.40 3.12 -2.54
N ALA A 6 -14.49 4.20 -3.30
CA ALA A 6 -14.17 4.23 -4.72
C ALA A 6 -12.96 5.12 -5.00
N LEU A 7 -12.00 4.60 -5.77
CA LEU A 7 -10.92 5.38 -6.33
C LEU A 7 -11.41 6.07 -7.61
N LYS A 8 -11.44 7.40 -7.61
CA LYS A 8 -11.80 8.19 -8.78
C LYS A 8 -10.58 8.87 -9.38
N VAL A 9 -10.52 8.84 -10.71
CA VAL A 9 -9.44 9.44 -11.48
C VAL A 9 -9.99 10.13 -12.72
N GLU A 10 -9.49 11.33 -13.02
CA GLU A 10 -9.84 12.05 -14.24
C GLU A 10 -8.61 12.53 -14.99
N ARG A 11 -8.71 12.57 -16.32
CA ARG A 11 -7.68 13.04 -17.25
C ARG A 11 -6.32 12.41 -16.96
N PHE A 12 -6.29 11.10 -16.79
CA PHE A 12 -5.10 10.32 -16.47
C PHE A 12 -4.57 9.57 -17.69
N GLY A 13 -3.51 10.12 -18.31
CA GLY A 13 -3.01 9.62 -19.59
C GLY A 13 -4.12 9.60 -20.66
N LYS A 14 -4.42 8.42 -21.22
CA LYS A 14 -5.50 8.22 -22.19
C LYS A 14 -6.90 8.09 -21.56
N ILE A 15 -6.98 8.03 -20.23
CA ILE A 15 -8.22 7.79 -19.49
C ILE A 15 -8.87 9.13 -19.17
N LYS A 16 -10.02 9.42 -19.80
CA LYS A 16 -10.77 10.66 -19.57
C LYS A 16 -11.33 10.71 -18.14
N SER A 17 -11.96 9.64 -17.71
CA SER A 17 -12.51 9.45 -16.36
C SER A 17 -12.57 7.96 -16.04
N GLY A 18 -12.41 7.60 -14.78
CA GLY A 18 -12.54 6.24 -14.29
C GLY A 18 -12.83 6.24 -12.80
N GLU A 19 -13.66 5.28 -12.38
CA GLU A 19 -14.01 5.07 -10.98
C GLU A 19 -13.95 3.58 -10.67
N ILE A 20 -13.21 3.21 -9.63
CA ILE A 20 -13.00 1.81 -9.23
C ILE A 20 -13.43 1.67 -7.78
N GLU A 21 -14.52 0.96 -7.55
CA GLU A 21 -14.90 0.54 -6.20
C GLU A 21 -13.96 -0.56 -5.71
N ILE A 22 -13.40 -0.37 -4.51
CA ILE A 22 -12.50 -1.36 -3.93
C ILE A 22 -13.31 -2.51 -3.35
N ALA A 23 -12.98 -3.71 -3.81
CA ALA A 23 -13.58 -4.95 -3.37
C ALA A 23 -12.50 -6.00 -3.10
N PRO A 24 -12.79 -7.05 -2.32
CA PRO A 24 -11.86 -8.17 -2.11
C PRO A 24 -11.43 -8.86 -3.42
N PHE A 25 -12.25 -8.78 -4.46
CA PHE A 25 -11.95 -9.29 -5.80
C PHE A 25 -12.41 -8.29 -6.86
N ILE A 26 -11.50 -7.87 -7.73
CA ILE A 26 -11.77 -6.91 -8.82
C ILE A 26 -11.24 -7.50 -10.12
N LEU A 27 -12.08 -7.56 -11.15
CA LEU A 27 -11.69 -8.04 -12.49
C LEU A 27 -11.79 -6.90 -13.50
N PHE A 28 -10.67 -6.59 -14.16
CA PHE A 28 -10.63 -5.64 -15.27
C PHE A 28 -10.72 -6.38 -16.62
N VAL A 29 -11.81 -6.19 -17.36
CA VAL A 29 -12.04 -6.78 -18.69
C VAL A 29 -12.06 -5.68 -19.76
N GLY A 30 -11.61 -6.01 -20.97
CA GLY A 30 -11.66 -5.12 -22.15
C GLY A 30 -10.45 -5.30 -23.07
N ASP A 31 -10.42 -4.54 -24.17
CA ASP A 31 -9.42 -4.69 -25.23
C ASP A 31 -8.00 -4.32 -24.82
N ASN A 32 -7.01 -4.81 -25.57
CA ASN A 32 -5.63 -4.39 -25.40
C ASN A 32 -5.50 -2.87 -25.52
N ASN A 33 -4.60 -2.29 -24.73
CA ASN A 33 -4.36 -0.84 -24.69
C ASN A 33 -5.53 0.03 -24.17
N SER A 34 -6.59 -0.56 -23.59
CA SER A 34 -7.73 0.18 -23.02
C SER A 34 -7.45 0.89 -21.68
N GLY A 35 -6.22 0.81 -21.15
CA GLY A 35 -5.83 1.45 -19.88
C GLY A 35 -5.90 0.55 -18.65
N LYS A 36 -6.28 -0.73 -18.79
CA LYS A 36 -6.32 -1.70 -17.66
C LYS A 36 -5.03 -1.72 -16.84
N SER A 37 -3.88 -1.88 -17.49
CA SER A 37 -2.57 -1.91 -16.80
C SER A 37 -2.21 -0.58 -16.14
N TYR A 38 -2.68 0.55 -16.69
CA TYR A 38 -2.50 1.87 -16.09
C TYR A 38 -3.29 1.98 -14.78
N ILE A 39 -4.57 1.59 -14.80
CA ILE A 39 -5.42 1.58 -13.61
C ILE A 39 -4.87 0.60 -12.56
N MET A 40 -4.47 -0.60 -12.95
CA MET A 40 -3.88 -1.57 -12.01
C MET A 40 -2.59 -1.04 -11.37
N SER A 41 -1.72 -0.38 -12.15
CA SER A 41 -0.49 0.22 -11.62
C SER A 41 -0.79 1.38 -10.66
N LEU A 42 -1.79 2.21 -10.98
CA LEU A 42 -2.25 3.30 -10.12
C LEU A 42 -2.85 2.76 -8.81
N LEU A 43 -3.75 1.79 -8.90
CA LEU A 43 -4.37 1.15 -7.74
C LEU A 43 -3.31 0.50 -6.84
N TRP A 44 -2.37 -0.23 -7.43
CA TRP A 44 -1.22 -0.77 -6.68
C TRP A 44 -0.45 0.34 -5.96
N GLY A 45 -0.21 1.48 -6.63
CA GLY A 45 0.45 2.64 -6.04
C GLY A 45 -0.33 3.20 -4.87
N VAL A 46 -1.65 3.37 -4.98
CA VAL A 46 -2.53 3.84 -3.89
C VAL A 46 -2.43 2.92 -2.69
N LEU A 47 -2.49 1.59 -2.90
CA LEU A 47 -2.43 0.61 -1.82
C LEU A 47 -1.02 0.50 -1.19
N SER A 48 0.05 0.60 -1.99
CA SER A 48 1.41 0.27 -1.53
C SER A 48 2.29 1.47 -1.23
N GLU A 49 2.05 2.61 -1.88
CA GLU A 49 2.96 3.76 -1.87
C GLU A 49 2.30 5.01 -1.27
N ALA A 50 0.96 5.10 -1.25
CA ALA A 50 0.28 6.29 -0.74
C ALA A 50 0.51 6.57 0.75
N ARG A 51 0.88 5.56 1.55
CA ARG A 51 1.32 5.73 2.94
C ARG A 51 2.50 6.70 3.10
N LYS A 52 3.28 6.90 2.05
CA LYS A 52 4.45 7.79 2.03
C LYS A 52 4.08 9.23 1.65
N LEU A 53 2.83 9.49 1.29
CA LEU A 53 2.36 10.82 0.89
C LEU A 53 2.04 11.73 2.07
N PHE A 54 1.82 11.15 3.27
CA PHE A 54 1.64 11.96 4.46
C PHE A 54 2.84 12.89 4.66
N PRO A 55 2.61 14.19 4.91
CA PRO A 55 3.69 15.13 5.24
C PRO A 55 4.54 14.63 6.42
N LYS A 56 5.83 15.00 6.44
CA LYS A 56 6.72 14.62 7.55
C LYS A 56 6.33 15.31 8.86
N GLU A 57 5.89 16.56 8.77
CA GLU A 57 5.47 17.39 9.90
C GLU A 57 3.96 17.64 9.87
N PRO A 58 3.33 17.95 11.03
CA PRO A 58 1.92 18.30 11.09
C PRO A 58 1.61 19.51 10.18
N PRO A 59 0.71 19.38 9.19
CA PRO A 59 0.42 20.47 8.27
C PRO A 59 -0.50 21.52 8.92
N SER A 60 -0.45 22.77 8.47
CA SER A 60 -1.34 23.85 8.95
C SER A 60 -2.69 23.90 8.22
N VAL A 61 -3.02 22.89 7.40
CA VAL A 61 -4.26 22.87 6.61
C VAL A 61 -5.49 22.66 7.51
N GLN A 62 -6.60 23.33 7.18
CA GLN A 62 -7.82 23.33 7.98
C GLN A 62 -8.36 21.92 8.27
N THR A 63 -8.34 21.03 7.26
CA THR A 63 -8.82 19.64 7.39
C THR A 63 -8.04 18.86 8.44
N TYR A 64 -6.72 19.08 8.53
CA TYR A 64 -5.92 18.50 9.61
C TYR A 64 -6.19 19.15 10.97
N GLN A 65 -6.34 20.48 11.04
CA GLN A 65 -6.62 21.17 12.30
C GLN A 65 -7.97 20.73 12.92
N GLU A 66 -8.95 20.37 12.10
CA GLU A 66 -10.19 19.74 12.56
C GLU A 66 -9.94 18.36 13.18
N ILE A 67 -9.10 17.54 12.55
CA ILE A 67 -8.68 16.23 13.09
C ILE A 67 -7.87 16.41 14.38
N ASP A 68 -6.95 17.36 14.45
CA ASP A 68 -6.14 17.62 15.65
C ASP A 68 -7.02 18.01 16.85
N ARG A 69 -8.00 18.89 16.62
CA ARG A 69 -9.00 19.27 17.64
C ARG A 69 -9.88 18.09 18.06
N PHE A 70 -10.30 17.25 17.11
CA PHE A 70 -11.02 16.03 17.40
C PHE A 70 -10.20 15.10 18.30
N LEU A 71 -8.95 14.83 17.95
CA LEU A 71 -8.07 13.98 18.75
C LEU A 71 -7.79 14.55 20.14
N GLY A 72 -7.58 15.87 20.26
CA GLY A 72 -7.39 16.53 21.56
C GLY A 72 -8.56 16.31 22.53
N ARG A 73 -9.79 16.12 22.02
CA ARG A 73 -10.98 15.82 22.85
C ARG A 73 -11.23 14.32 23.03
N SER A 74 -10.79 13.50 22.08
CA SER A 74 -11.09 12.06 22.05
C SER A 74 -10.10 11.21 22.85
N ILE A 75 -8.83 11.63 22.97
CA ILE A 75 -7.80 10.85 23.66
C ILE A 75 -8.17 10.65 25.13
N GLY A 76 -8.17 9.39 25.57
CA GLY A 76 -8.54 8.98 26.94
C GLY A 76 -10.03 8.74 27.14
N ASN A 77 -10.87 9.01 26.14
CA ASN A 77 -12.29 8.70 26.14
C ASN A 77 -12.58 7.49 25.24
N LYS A 78 -13.76 6.90 25.41
CA LYS A 78 -14.28 5.91 24.45
C LYS A 78 -14.55 6.62 23.13
N CYS A 79 -13.93 6.16 22.06
CA CYS A 79 -13.96 6.82 20.76
C CYS A 79 -14.44 5.86 19.67
N PHE A 80 -15.47 6.27 18.94
CA PHE A 80 -15.98 5.57 17.76
C PHE A 80 -15.99 6.55 16.60
N ILE A 81 -15.42 6.16 15.47
CA ILE A 81 -15.42 6.95 14.24
C ILE A 81 -16.46 6.34 13.31
N GLY A 82 -17.60 7.01 13.20
CA GLY A 82 -18.67 6.68 12.27
C GLY A 82 -18.40 7.22 10.87
N ASN A 83 -19.39 7.10 9.99
CA ASN A 83 -19.27 7.54 8.59
C ASN A 83 -19.11 9.05 8.47
N GLU A 84 -19.75 9.83 9.35
CA GLU A 84 -19.68 11.29 9.35
C GLU A 84 -18.30 11.78 9.82
N GLU A 85 -17.80 11.27 10.95
CA GLU A 85 -16.47 11.62 11.45
C GLU A 85 -15.37 11.16 10.49
N ALA A 86 -15.53 9.98 9.87
CA ALA A 86 -14.59 9.46 8.89
C ALA A 86 -14.42 10.40 7.69
N GLN A 87 -15.43 11.19 7.30
CA GLN A 87 -15.29 12.16 6.21
C GLN A 87 -14.22 13.22 6.49
N LEU A 88 -13.93 13.54 7.75
CA LEU A 88 -12.81 14.45 8.09
C LEU A 88 -11.48 13.85 7.63
N PHE A 89 -11.24 12.58 7.96
CA PHE A 89 -10.02 11.85 7.60
C PHE A 89 -9.93 11.59 6.10
N VAL A 90 -11.04 11.23 5.45
CA VAL A 90 -11.10 11.03 3.99
C VAL A 90 -10.80 12.34 3.25
N ARG A 91 -11.41 13.46 3.67
CA ARG A 91 -11.13 14.78 3.08
C ARG A 91 -9.66 15.18 3.25
N TRP A 92 -9.10 14.96 4.44
CA TRP A 92 -7.69 15.23 4.68
C TRP A 92 -6.77 14.39 3.77
N PHE A 93 -7.05 13.09 3.59
CA PHE A 93 -6.28 12.26 2.66
C PHE A 93 -6.44 12.70 1.19
N ASN A 94 -7.64 13.13 0.79
CA ASN A 94 -7.89 13.70 -0.53
C ASN A 94 -7.15 15.02 -0.78
N ASP A 95 -6.98 15.86 0.24
CA ASP A 95 -6.13 17.06 0.14
C ASP A 95 -4.66 16.69 -0.13
N ILE A 96 -4.16 15.65 0.55
CA ILE A 96 -2.82 15.10 0.31
C ILE A 96 -2.70 14.58 -1.13
N LEU A 97 -3.65 13.75 -1.58
CA LEU A 97 -3.66 13.24 -2.95
C LEU A 97 -3.70 14.37 -3.97
N ARG A 98 -4.56 15.37 -3.78
CA ARG A 98 -4.69 16.52 -4.69
C ARG A 98 -3.37 17.25 -4.88
N ASN A 99 -2.64 17.47 -3.79
CA ASN A 99 -1.37 18.20 -3.77
C ASN A 99 -0.20 17.36 -4.30
N LYS A 100 -0.24 16.03 -4.12
CA LYS A 100 0.87 15.12 -4.43
C LYS A 100 0.68 14.26 -5.68
N LYS A 101 -0.50 14.27 -6.32
CA LYS A 101 -0.84 13.37 -7.45
C LYS A 101 0.21 13.34 -8.56
N SER A 102 0.75 14.48 -9.00
CA SER A 102 1.71 14.51 -10.10
C SER A 102 3.05 13.86 -9.74
N GLU A 103 3.54 14.13 -8.53
CA GLU A 103 4.76 13.51 -7.98
C GLU A 103 4.53 12.00 -7.75
N PHE A 104 3.35 11.64 -7.26
CA PHE A 104 2.94 10.27 -7.01
C PHE A 104 2.87 9.44 -8.29
N ILE A 105 2.22 9.97 -9.34
CA ILE A 105 2.17 9.35 -10.66
C ILE A 105 3.59 9.21 -11.25
N LYS A 106 4.43 10.25 -11.16
CA LYS A 106 5.83 10.16 -11.61
C LYS A 106 6.58 9.04 -10.88
N THR A 107 6.30 8.85 -9.58
CA THR A 107 6.92 7.79 -8.78
C THR A 107 6.48 6.40 -9.23
N ILE A 108 5.17 6.19 -9.42
CA ILE A 108 4.60 4.90 -9.84
C ILE A 108 5.05 4.52 -11.25
N PHE A 109 5.01 5.47 -12.18
CA PHE A 109 5.24 5.18 -13.60
C PHE A 109 6.67 5.46 -14.05
N ARG A 110 7.52 6.01 -13.17
CA ARG A 110 8.90 6.44 -13.46
C ARG A 110 9.02 7.47 -14.59
N ARG A 111 7.90 8.00 -15.07
CA ARG A 111 7.79 9.02 -16.11
C ARG A 111 6.64 9.97 -15.80
N LYS A 112 6.67 11.16 -16.39
CA LYS A 112 5.56 12.12 -16.25
C LYS A 112 4.37 11.60 -17.05
N ILE A 113 3.23 11.43 -16.38
CA ILE A 113 1.94 11.13 -17.01
C ILE A 113 0.96 12.22 -16.55
N PRO A 114 0.26 12.91 -17.47
CA PRO A 114 -0.76 13.89 -17.10
C PRO A 114 -1.85 13.25 -16.24
N ILE A 115 -2.27 13.95 -15.19
CA ILE A 115 -3.39 13.58 -14.33
C ILE A 115 -4.17 14.82 -13.92
N GLY A 116 -5.49 14.81 -14.12
CA GLY A 116 -6.38 15.90 -13.72
C GLY A 116 -6.74 15.83 -12.24
N SER A 117 -7.33 14.73 -11.81
CA SER A 117 -7.75 14.50 -10.42
C SER A 117 -7.50 13.06 -9.98
N LEU A 118 -7.33 12.88 -8.68
CA LEU A 118 -7.21 11.60 -7.99
C LEU A 118 -7.84 11.77 -6.60
N SER A 119 -8.88 11.00 -6.30
CA SER A 119 -9.60 11.09 -5.03
C SER A 119 -10.16 9.74 -4.60
N ILE A 120 -10.39 9.61 -3.30
CA ILE A 120 -11.21 8.58 -2.67
C ILE A 120 -12.61 9.17 -2.46
N GLU A 121 -13.62 8.52 -3.02
CA GLU A 121 -15.03 8.89 -2.92
C GLU A 121 -15.86 7.74 -2.35
N ARG A 122 -17.14 8.03 -2.04
CA ARG A 122 -18.11 7.04 -1.55
C ARG A 122 -17.61 6.20 -0.36
N TYR A 123 -16.85 6.82 0.54
CA TYR A 123 -16.39 6.15 1.74
C TYR A 123 -17.56 5.75 2.62
N HIS A 124 -17.59 4.49 3.02
CA HIS A 124 -18.57 3.95 3.94
C HIS A 124 -17.96 2.84 4.79
N ARG A 125 -18.41 2.73 6.05
CA ARG A 125 -18.21 1.57 6.91
C ARG A 125 -19.56 1.01 7.38
N THR A 126 -19.63 -0.31 7.40
CA THR A 126 -20.76 -1.07 7.96
C THR A 126 -20.88 -0.92 9.48
N LYS A 127 -19.75 -0.73 10.17
CA LYS A 127 -19.67 -0.45 11.61
C LYS A 127 -18.66 0.67 11.89
N PRO A 128 -18.91 1.52 12.90
CA PRO A 128 -17.93 2.51 13.33
C PRO A 128 -16.60 1.86 13.71
N LEU A 129 -15.49 2.53 13.40
CA LEU A 129 -14.18 2.09 13.87
C LEU A 129 -14.02 2.45 15.35
N GLU A 130 -13.76 1.47 16.20
CA GLU A 130 -13.42 1.73 17.60
C GLU A 130 -11.95 2.15 17.72
N VAL A 131 -11.70 3.29 18.38
CA VAL A 131 -10.35 3.77 18.69
C VAL A 131 -10.13 3.63 20.18
N ILE A 132 -9.31 2.65 20.56
CA ILE A 132 -8.98 2.34 21.94
C ILE A 132 -7.69 3.09 22.31
N PHE A 133 -7.84 4.16 23.08
CA PHE A 133 -6.71 4.90 23.64
C PHE A 133 -6.21 4.23 24.93
N GLU A 134 -5.02 3.65 24.89
CA GLU A 134 -4.43 2.94 26.02
C GLU A 134 -3.47 3.86 26.78
N LYS A 135 -3.84 4.28 27.99
CA LYS A 135 -2.93 5.08 28.82
C LYS A 135 -1.74 4.23 29.26
N ARG A 136 -0.53 4.76 29.11
CA ARG A 136 0.74 4.14 29.51
C ARG A 136 1.57 5.14 30.32
N GLU A 137 2.51 4.63 31.10
CA GLU A 137 3.50 5.46 31.82
C GLU A 137 4.60 5.94 30.87
N SER A 138 5.07 5.05 29.98
CA SER A 138 6.00 5.35 28.88
C SER A 138 5.49 4.76 27.56
N LEU A 139 5.90 5.37 26.45
CA LEU A 139 5.66 4.83 25.10
C LEU A 139 6.76 3.85 24.65
N ASP A 140 7.82 3.68 25.43
CA ASP A 140 8.93 2.78 25.10
C ASP A 140 8.44 1.34 24.92
N GLY A 141 8.79 0.73 23.79
CA GLY A 141 8.35 -0.63 23.45
C GLY A 141 6.87 -0.76 23.06
N THR A 142 6.06 0.29 23.19
CA THR A 142 4.65 0.28 22.79
C THR A 142 4.50 0.46 21.28
N ARG A 143 3.39 -0.03 20.72
CA ARG A 143 3.11 0.06 19.28
C ARG A 143 1.63 0.27 19.02
N PHE A 144 1.34 0.97 17.93
CA PHE A 144 -0.01 1.03 17.41
C PHE A 144 -0.37 -0.34 16.83
N SER A 145 -1.60 -0.79 17.05
CA SER A 145 -2.08 -2.07 16.51
C SER A 145 -3.52 -1.97 16.05
N SER A 146 -3.91 -2.87 15.15
CA SER A 146 -5.27 -2.98 14.65
C SER A 146 -5.78 -4.41 14.79
N GLY A 147 -7.09 -4.54 14.91
CA GLY A 147 -7.81 -5.80 14.83
C GLY A 147 -9.12 -5.58 14.09
N LYS A 148 -9.97 -6.60 14.03
CA LYS A 148 -11.24 -6.54 13.32
C LYS A 148 -12.15 -5.48 13.95
N GLY A 149 -12.31 -4.34 13.27
CA GLY A 149 -13.20 -3.25 13.67
C GLY A 149 -12.66 -2.29 14.73
N TYR A 150 -11.39 -2.42 15.15
CA TYR A 150 -10.79 -1.52 16.14
C TYR A 150 -9.31 -1.25 15.88
N ILE A 151 -8.82 -0.15 16.44
CA ILE A 151 -7.39 0.15 16.58
C ILE A 151 -7.05 0.45 18.03
N ARG A 152 -5.80 0.16 18.44
CA ARG A 152 -5.23 0.49 19.74
C ARG A 152 -4.08 1.47 19.58
N ILE A 153 -4.18 2.58 20.32
CA ILE A 153 -3.23 3.67 20.29
C ILE A 153 -2.75 3.94 21.73
N PRO A 154 -1.52 3.53 22.10
CA PRO A 154 -0.90 3.93 23.35
C PRO A 154 -0.67 5.44 23.42
N TYR A 155 -0.88 6.03 24.61
CA TYR A 155 -0.60 7.45 24.87
C TYR A 155 -0.15 7.67 26.33
N THR A 156 0.51 8.80 26.59
CA THR A 156 0.86 9.31 27.93
C THR A 156 0.21 10.68 28.13
N ASP A 157 0.16 11.18 29.38
CA ASP A 157 -0.34 12.53 29.65
C ASP A 157 0.47 13.63 28.94
N ARG A 158 1.75 13.36 28.66
CA ARG A 158 2.60 14.26 27.87
C ARG A 158 2.33 14.14 26.37
N SER A 159 2.18 12.91 25.84
CA SER A 159 2.05 12.69 24.40
C SER A 159 0.73 13.22 23.84
N LYS A 160 -0.36 13.18 24.62
CA LYS A 160 -1.67 13.70 24.17
C LYS A 160 -1.63 15.21 23.88
N GLU A 161 -0.77 15.96 24.58
CA GLU A 161 -0.60 17.41 24.40
C GLU A 161 0.31 17.76 23.23
N GLN A 162 1.12 16.82 22.74
CA GLN A 162 2.06 17.03 21.64
C GLN A 162 1.37 16.91 20.28
N ALA A 163 1.41 17.99 19.49
CA ALA A 163 0.85 18.02 18.14
C ALA A 163 1.48 16.96 17.21
N THR A 164 2.77 16.66 17.37
CA THR A 164 3.47 15.63 16.59
C THR A 164 2.96 14.22 16.89
N GLU A 165 2.60 13.93 18.14
CA GLU A 165 2.06 12.62 18.51
C GLU A 165 0.60 12.49 18.08
N ARG A 166 -0.23 13.53 18.25
CA ARG A 166 -1.58 13.57 17.67
C ARG A 166 -1.56 13.43 16.16
N TYR A 167 -0.58 14.01 15.48
CA TYR A 167 -0.38 13.84 14.05
C TYR A 167 -0.15 12.39 13.66
N ARG A 168 0.73 11.68 14.38
CA ARG A 168 0.98 10.24 14.14
C ARG A 168 -0.27 9.40 14.34
N MET A 169 -1.08 9.73 15.37
CA MET A 169 -2.38 9.09 15.59
C MET A 169 -3.34 9.36 14.42
N ALA A 170 -3.42 10.61 13.93
CA ALA A 170 -4.23 10.98 12.78
C ALA A 170 -3.84 10.20 11.52
N GLN A 171 -2.54 10.10 11.22
CA GLN A 171 -2.05 9.31 10.08
C GLN A 171 -2.46 7.84 10.21
N TYR A 172 -2.29 7.25 11.40
CA TYR A 172 -2.62 5.86 11.63
C TYR A 172 -4.11 5.58 11.52
N ILE A 173 -4.96 6.43 12.11
CA ILE A 173 -6.42 6.35 11.99
C ILE A 173 -6.83 6.45 10.52
N THR A 174 -6.33 7.47 9.80
CA THR A 174 -6.65 7.68 8.38
C THR A 174 -6.28 6.45 7.54
N TRP A 175 -5.08 5.91 7.76
CA TRP A 175 -4.63 4.73 7.02
C TRP A 175 -5.49 3.50 7.32
N ASN A 176 -5.87 3.25 8.57
CA ASN A 176 -6.75 2.13 8.91
C ASN A 176 -8.18 2.32 8.38
N LEU A 177 -8.72 3.54 8.45
CA LEU A 177 -10.04 3.83 7.89
C LEU A 177 -10.11 3.45 6.41
N LEU A 178 -9.07 3.75 5.64
CA LEU A 178 -9.02 3.56 4.19
C LEU A 178 -8.51 2.16 3.79
N MET A 179 -7.47 1.66 4.44
CA MET A 179 -6.62 0.58 3.91
C MET A 179 -6.60 -0.69 4.78
N ASP A 180 -7.36 -0.74 5.88
CA ASP A 180 -7.42 -1.93 6.74
C ASP A 180 -7.81 -3.19 5.95
N GLU A 181 -7.21 -4.32 6.28
CA GLU A 181 -7.31 -5.60 5.54
C GLU A 181 -6.91 -5.58 4.03
N LEU A 182 -6.71 -4.41 3.41
CA LEU A 182 -6.36 -4.27 1.98
C LEU A 182 -4.86 -4.27 1.72
N THR A 183 -4.07 -3.75 2.66
CA THR A 183 -2.63 -3.62 2.50
C THR A 183 -1.88 -3.61 3.83
N SER A 184 -0.56 -3.49 3.78
CA SER A 184 0.29 -3.42 4.98
C SER A 184 -0.09 -2.23 5.88
N PRO A 185 0.05 -2.36 7.21
CA PRO A 185 -0.11 -1.25 8.14
C PRO A 185 0.79 -0.04 7.79
N LEU A 186 0.41 1.14 8.25
CA LEU A 186 1.18 2.39 8.06
C LEU A 186 2.62 2.27 8.57
N TYR A 187 2.77 1.67 9.76
CA TYR A 187 4.05 1.39 10.40
C TYR A 187 4.24 -0.13 10.47
N PRO A 188 4.68 -0.78 9.38
CA PRO A 188 4.93 -2.21 9.41
C PRO A 188 6.05 -2.50 10.42
N PRO A 189 6.01 -3.63 11.14
CA PRO A 189 7.05 -3.99 12.10
C PRO A 189 8.43 -3.90 11.45
N GLY A 190 9.33 -3.17 12.11
CA GLY A 190 10.66 -2.86 11.63
C GLY A 190 11.45 -4.12 11.25
N LYS A 191 12.26 -3.96 10.20
CA LYS A 191 13.18 -4.97 9.67
C LYS A 191 14.28 -5.28 10.68
N GLN A 192 14.53 -6.56 10.94
CA GLN A 192 15.85 -7.00 11.39
C GLN A 192 16.82 -6.85 10.20
N GLY A 193 17.96 -6.17 10.40
CA GLY A 193 19.13 -6.29 9.52
C GLY A 193 19.22 -5.35 8.30
N GLY A 194 18.57 -4.19 8.28
CA GLY A 194 18.85 -3.12 7.28
C GLY A 194 18.41 -3.40 5.82
N ILE A 195 18.06 -4.63 5.47
CA ILE A 195 17.59 -4.99 4.13
C ILE A 195 16.10 -4.66 4.00
N GLN A 196 15.72 -3.90 2.96
CA GLN A 196 14.33 -3.56 2.72
C GLN A 196 13.47 -4.76 2.28
N THR A 197 13.14 -5.70 3.17
CA THR A 197 12.13 -6.75 2.90
C THR A 197 10.73 -6.16 2.71
N ARG A 198 9.85 -6.85 1.95
CA ARG A 198 8.44 -6.45 1.81
C ARG A 198 7.74 -6.59 3.16
N ALA A 199 6.91 -5.61 3.51
CA ALA A 199 6.08 -5.75 4.69
C ALA A 199 5.04 -6.86 4.46
N ILE A 200 4.75 -7.65 5.48
CA ILE A 200 3.64 -8.61 5.44
C ILE A 200 2.36 -7.83 5.13
N GLY A 201 1.60 -8.28 4.12
CA GLY A 201 0.38 -7.62 3.65
C GLY A 201 0.57 -6.54 2.59
N GLU A 202 1.81 -6.21 2.17
CA GLU A 202 2.01 -5.27 1.06
C GLU A 202 1.45 -5.83 -0.26
N ALA A 203 0.71 -5.01 -1.01
CA ALA A 203 0.03 -5.46 -2.23
C ALA A 203 1.04 -5.96 -3.27
N LEU A 204 0.82 -7.15 -3.83
CA LEU A 204 1.64 -7.74 -4.88
C LEU A 204 1.02 -7.41 -6.25
N TYR A 205 1.82 -6.78 -7.11
CA TYR A 205 1.47 -6.64 -8.52
C TYR A 205 2.04 -7.82 -9.30
N LEU A 206 1.18 -8.48 -10.09
CA LEU A 206 1.59 -9.53 -11.02
C LEU A 206 1.42 -8.98 -12.45
N PRO A 207 2.50 -8.85 -13.24
CA PRO A 207 2.38 -8.38 -14.61
C PRO A 207 1.59 -9.39 -15.45
N ALA A 208 0.87 -8.90 -16.47
CA ALA A 208 0.14 -9.75 -17.41
C ALA A 208 1.11 -10.65 -18.22
N SER A 209 2.25 -10.12 -18.64
CA SER A 209 3.26 -10.83 -19.43
C SER A 209 4.20 -11.71 -18.58
N ARG A 210 3.64 -12.57 -17.71
CA ARG A 210 4.41 -13.36 -16.73
C ARG A 210 5.53 -14.17 -17.39
N THR A 211 5.23 -14.91 -18.45
CA THR A 211 6.21 -15.75 -19.16
C THR A 211 7.36 -14.93 -19.74
N GLY A 212 7.05 -13.80 -20.38
CA GLY A 212 8.07 -12.90 -20.93
C GLY A 212 9.01 -12.39 -19.85
N PHE A 213 8.46 -11.89 -18.73
CA PHE A 213 9.26 -11.44 -17.60
C PHE A 213 10.09 -12.56 -16.99
N MET A 214 9.55 -13.77 -16.83
CA MET A 214 10.28 -14.90 -16.25
C MET A 214 11.44 -15.37 -17.13
N LEU A 215 11.26 -15.37 -18.46
CA LEU A 215 12.31 -15.74 -19.41
C LEU A 215 13.42 -14.70 -19.47
N SER A 216 13.08 -13.40 -19.44
CA SER A 216 14.06 -12.31 -19.54
C SER A 216 14.55 -11.81 -18.19
N TYR A 217 14.06 -12.36 -17.09
CA TYR A 217 14.24 -11.86 -15.73
C TYR A 217 15.71 -11.59 -15.38
N LYS A 218 16.59 -12.54 -15.65
CA LYS A 218 18.01 -12.45 -15.30
C LYS A 218 18.73 -11.36 -16.08
N ALA A 219 18.50 -11.31 -17.39
CA ALA A 219 19.06 -10.27 -18.25
C ALA A 219 18.60 -8.88 -17.82
N LEU A 220 17.29 -8.71 -17.56
CA LEU A 220 16.73 -7.44 -17.08
C LEU A 220 17.33 -7.03 -15.72
N MET A 221 17.48 -7.98 -14.79
CA MET A 221 18.03 -7.69 -13.47
C MET A 221 19.52 -7.37 -13.52
N GLN A 222 20.28 -8.06 -14.37
CA GLN A 222 21.70 -7.81 -14.58
C GLN A 222 21.91 -6.40 -15.15
N GLU A 223 21.17 -6.05 -16.20
CA GLU A 223 21.23 -4.71 -16.81
C GLU A 223 20.85 -3.61 -15.80
N MET A 224 19.82 -3.83 -14.98
CA MET A 224 19.45 -2.90 -13.90
C MET A 224 20.56 -2.71 -12.87
N MET A 225 21.27 -3.78 -12.49
CA MET A 225 22.35 -3.71 -11.50
C MET A 225 23.59 -3.02 -12.08
N GLU A 226 23.98 -3.35 -13.31
CA GLU A 226 25.11 -2.73 -14.00
C GLU A 226 24.94 -1.22 -14.11
N ARG A 227 23.74 -0.75 -14.47
CA ARG A 227 23.42 0.70 -14.53
C ARG A 227 23.46 1.39 -13.17
N LEU A 228 23.04 0.70 -12.10
CA LEU A 228 23.16 1.22 -10.73
C LEU A 228 24.62 1.41 -10.31
N ILE A 229 25.51 0.54 -10.78
CA ILE A 229 26.94 0.57 -10.49
C ILE A 229 27.67 1.60 -11.35
N SER A 230 27.32 1.71 -12.64
CA SER A 230 27.98 2.63 -13.59
C SER A 230 27.70 4.11 -13.31
N GLY A 231 26.70 4.42 -12.49
CA GLY A 231 26.35 5.80 -12.13
C GLY A 231 25.79 6.60 -13.30
N GLU A 232 25.45 5.95 -14.42
CA GLU A 232 24.83 6.59 -15.58
C GLU A 232 23.47 7.17 -15.18
N ARG A 233 23.39 8.51 -15.23
CA ARG A 233 22.21 9.31 -14.86
C ARG A 233 21.48 9.88 -16.07
N GLU A 234 21.43 9.18 -17.21
CA GLU A 234 20.72 9.66 -18.41
C GLU A 234 19.52 8.79 -18.85
N GLU A 235 18.66 9.44 -19.64
CA GLU A 235 17.19 9.45 -19.61
C GLU A 235 16.46 8.16 -20.04
N HIS A 236 17.18 7.10 -20.39
CA HIS A 236 16.60 5.86 -20.88
C HIS A 236 16.77 4.73 -19.86
N ALA A 237 16.26 4.97 -18.64
CA ALA A 237 16.03 3.88 -17.70
C ALA A 237 15.04 2.88 -18.32
N ILE A 238 15.26 1.58 -18.13
CA ILE A 238 14.29 0.55 -18.50
C ILE A 238 12.90 0.99 -17.98
N GLU A 239 11.95 1.25 -18.88
CA GLU A 239 10.69 1.96 -18.57
C GLU A 239 9.64 1.09 -17.85
N PHE A 240 10.05 0.32 -16.84
CA PHE A 240 9.08 -0.39 -16.03
C PHE A 240 8.41 0.53 -15.02
N THR A 241 7.12 0.28 -14.81
CA THR A 241 6.41 0.87 -13.68
C THR A 241 6.99 0.32 -12.38
N LEU A 242 6.96 1.12 -11.32
CA LEU A 242 7.36 0.71 -9.98
C LEU A 242 6.75 -0.64 -9.53
N PRO A 243 5.45 -0.94 -9.77
CA PRO A 243 4.89 -2.26 -9.45
C PRO A 243 5.64 -3.42 -10.12
N VAL A 244 6.06 -3.27 -11.37
CA VAL A 244 6.85 -4.28 -12.09
C VAL A 244 8.24 -4.42 -11.47
N TYR A 245 8.91 -3.30 -11.17
CA TYR A 245 10.19 -3.34 -10.45
C TYR A 245 10.09 -4.06 -9.10
N ARG A 246 9.00 -3.80 -8.34
CA ARG A 246 8.74 -4.46 -7.05
C ARG A 246 8.47 -5.96 -7.21
N PHE A 247 7.79 -6.35 -8.29
CA PHE A 247 7.59 -7.76 -8.63
C PHE A 247 8.92 -8.47 -8.91
N LEU A 248 9.77 -7.90 -9.76
CA LEU A 248 11.08 -8.47 -10.08
C LEU A 248 11.97 -8.57 -8.82
N GLN A 249 11.99 -7.54 -7.98
CA GLN A 249 12.70 -7.61 -6.69
C GLN A 249 12.15 -8.69 -5.74
N ALA A 250 10.85 -8.96 -5.79
CA ALA A 250 10.24 -10.01 -4.97
C ALA A 250 10.67 -11.41 -5.45
N LEU A 251 10.78 -11.62 -6.77
CA LEU A 251 11.27 -12.88 -7.33
C LEU A 251 12.69 -13.23 -6.86
N LEU A 252 13.58 -12.23 -6.71
CA LEU A 252 14.96 -12.44 -6.23
C LEU A 252 15.03 -12.98 -4.80
N ARG A 253 13.98 -12.75 -4.02
CA ARG A 253 13.96 -12.96 -2.56
C ARG A 253 12.99 -14.06 -2.15
N LEU A 254 12.55 -14.87 -3.09
CA LEU A 254 11.82 -16.10 -2.80
C LEU A 254 12.81 -17.09 -2.17
N ASP A 255 13.00 -16.99 -0.86
CA ASP A 255 13.78 -17.94 -0.05
C ASP A 255 12.86 -19.02 0.53
N GLU A 256 13.37 -20.25 0.59
CA GLU A 256 12.62 -21.49 0.89
C GLU A 256 12.07 -21.61 2.32
N ASN A 257 12.58 -20.84 3.27
CA ASN A 257 12.37 -21.18 4.68
C ASN A 257 11.38 -20.24 5.37
N ARG A 258 10.11 -20.64 5.36
CA ARG A 258 9.11 -20.33 6.41
C ARG A 258 7.93 -21.30 6.31
N LYS A 259 7.58 -21.95 7.44
CA LYS A 259 6.22 -22.48 7.64
C LYS A 259 5.25 -21.34 7.36
N SER A 260 4.42 -21.49 6.34
CA SER A 260 3.47 -20.47 5.91
C SER A 260 2.14 -20.70 6.62
N LYS A 261 1.45 -19.61 6.99
CA LYS A 261 0.05 -19.69 7.48
C LYS A 261 -0.94 -20.24 6.44
N TYR A 262 -0.50 -20.40 5.20
CA TYR A 262 -1.29 -20.92 4.08
C TYR A 262 -0.76 -22.27 3.56
N GLU A 263 -0.02 -23.01 4.40
CA GLU A 263 0.51 -24.34 4.02
C GLU A 263 -0.60 -25.28 3.56
N ASP A 264 -1.76 -25.26 4.23
CA ASP A 264 -2.92 -26.07 3.85
C ASP A 264 -3.45 -25.74 2.44
N ILE A 265 -3.43 -24.46 2.06
CA ILE A 265 -3.83 -24.02 0.70
C ILE A 265 -2.80 -24.50 -0.32
N GLY A 266 -1.50 -24.41 0.01
CA GLY A 266 -0.43 -24.92 -0.83
C GLY A 266 -0.60 -26.41 -1.10
N ARG A 267 -0.81 -27.19 -0.03
CA ARG A 267 -1.04 -28.63 -0.10
C ARG A 267 -2.30 -28.98 -0.90
N PHE A 268 -3.39 -28.23 -0.69
CA PHE A 268 -4.61 -28.41 -1.48
C PHE A 268 -4.36 -28.26 -2.99
N ILE A 269 -3.61 -27.23 -3.40
CA ILE A 269 -3.27 -27.00 -4.81
C ILE A 269 -2.40 -28.14 -5.36
N GLU A 270 -1.41 -28.59 -4.59
CA GLU A 270 -0.52 -29.69 -4.97
C GLU A 270 -1.26 -31.02 -5.14
N GLU A 271 -2.10 -31.39 -4.18
CA GLU A 271 -2.79 -32.68 -4.15
C GLU A 271 -3.97 -32.74 -5.13
N ASN A 272 -4.77 -31.67 -5.21
CA ASN A 272 -6.08 -31.69 -5.87
C ASN A 272 -6.10 -31.00 -7.24
N ILE A 273 -5.14 -30.12 -7.55
CA ILE A 273 -5.13 -29.36 -8.81
C ILE A 273 -3.97 -29.81 -9.69
N MET A 274 -2.76 -29.87 -9.13
CA MET A 274 -1.56 -30.21 -9.91
C MET A 274 -1.23 -31.70 -9.90
N HIS A 275 -1.73 -32.44 -8.91
CA HIS A 275 -1.39 -33.85 -8.66
C HIS A 275 0.13 -34.07 -8.59
N GLY A 276 0.84 -33.21 -7.85
CA GLY A 276 2.30 -33.20 -7.74
C GLY A 276 2.80 -32.17 -6.73
N THR A 277 4.10 -32.11 -6.50
CA THR A 277 4.71 -31.17 -5.54
C THR A 277 5.43 -30.03 -6.25
N MET A 278 5.32 -28.81 -5.73
CA MET A 278 6.13 -27.68 -6.17
C MET A 278 7.43 -27.65 -5.39
N LYS A 279 8.54 -27.82 -6.10
CA LYS A 279 9.87 -27.56 -5.54
C LYS A 279 10.46 -26.35 -6.25
N GLN A 280 11.01 -25.43 -5.46
CA GLN A 280 11.82 -24.38 -6.04
C GLN A 280 13.11 -25.02 -6.56
N GLU A 281 13.41 -24.77 -7.83
CA GLU A 281 14.63 -25.27 -8.42
C GLU A 281 15.83 -24.50 -7.84
N LYS A 282 16.70 -25.18 -7.08
CA LYS A 282 17.97 -24.61 -6.58
C LYS A 282 18.97 -24.50 -7.72
N GLY A 283 18.71 -23.59 -8.64
CA GLY A 283 19.55 -23.35 -9.79
C GLY A 283 19.57 -21.88 -10.18
N THR A 284 20.74 -21.35 -10.50
CA THR A 284 20.92 -20.05 -11.17
C THR A 284 20.39 -20.06 -12.61
N LEU A 285 19.74 -21.12 -13.10
CA LEU A 285 19.17 -21.35 -14.45
C LEU A 285 17.90 -22.22 -14.34
N PRO A 286 16.80 -21.91 -15.08
CA PRO A 286 15.69 -22.86 -15.21
C PRO A 286 16.18 -24.08 -15.98
N SER A 287 16.05 -25.28 -15.40
CA SER A 287 16.26 -26.51 -16.15
C SER A 287 14.93 -26.93 -16.79
N PHE A 288 14.95 -27.12 -18.10
CA PHE A 288 13.84 -27.74 -18.81
C PHE A 288 14.19 -29.21 -18.95
N CYS A 289 13.59 -30.06 -18.13
CA CYS A 289 13.63 -31.51 -18.38
C CYS A 289 12.80 -31.83 -19.63
N ARG A 290 13.36 -32.66 -20.51
CA ARG A 290 12.62 -33.31 -21.60
C ARG A 290 11.66 -34.36 -21.05
#